data_AF-A0A0Q4JFT4-F1
#
_entry.id   AF-A0A0Q4JFT4-F1
#
_cell.length_a   1.000
_cell.length_b   1.000
_cell.length_c   1.000
_cell.angle_alpha   90.00
_cell.angle_beta   90.00
_cell.angle_gamma   90.00
#
_symmetry.space_group_name_H-M   'P 1'
#
loop_
_entity.id
_entity.type
_entity.pdbx_description
1 polymer ?
#
loop_
_entity_poly.entity_id
_entity_poly.type
_entity_poly.pdbx_seq_one_letter_code
_entity_poly.pdbx_strand_id
1 'polypeptide(L)'
;MSRSDEVLERANLTLERARERHGVVAPRARRRREAEVLRRVGRIAAADGAILLAALMFGWFVPLGLGGAMLVMALLIAATALFALMPVTREVAVEQLAQAPIKSLPAQTERWLATQRPALPAPAITLADAIGIKLDTLSAQLATLPDDESAAAEVRKLVGEQLPELVRGYQRVPEPLRRVERNGRTPDQQLVDGLKIIDGEIAAMTRQLAQGDLDSLATRERFLQIKYQGEE
;
A
#
# COMPACT_ATOMS: atom_id res chain seq x y z
N MET A 1 23.44 -19.38 -39.40
CA MET A 1 22.61 -18.84 -38.30
C MET A 1 21.17 -18.89 -38.76
N SER A 2 20.31 -19.58 -38.03
CA SER A 2 18.96 -19.92 -38.46
C SER A 2 18.04 -18.71 -38.29
N ARG A 3 17.09 -18.49 -39.21
CA ARG A 3 16.05 -17.45 -39.10
C ARG A 3 15.26 -17.55 -37.79
N SER A 4 15.21 -18.76 -37.20
CA SER A 4 14.63 -19.01 -35.88
C SER A 4 15.42 -18.35 -34.75
N ASP A 5 16.75 -18.28 -34.86
CA ASP A 5 17.61 -17.67 -33.82
C ASP A 5 17.38 -16.16 -33.75
N GLU A 6 17.23 -15.50 -34.90
CA GLU A 6 16.95 -14.04 -34.97
C GLU A 6 15.55 -13.71 -34.43
N VAL A 7 14.56 -14.59 -34.66
CA VAL A 7 13.20 -14.44 -34.12
C VAL A 7 13.20 -14.64 -32.60
N LEU A 8 13.96 -15.62 -32.10
CA LEU A 8 14.09 -15.87 -30.66
C LEU A 8 14.82 -14.72 -29.96
N GLU A 9 15.86 -14.15 -30.56
CA GLU A 9 16.59 -13.01 -30.02
C GLU A 9 15.70 -11.75 -29.97
N ARG A 10 14.95 -11.47 -31.03
CA ARG A 10 14.02 -10.33 -31.09
C ARG A 10 12.82 -10.51 -30.14
N ALA A 11 12.37 -11.75 -29.92
CA ALA A 11 11.38 -12.08 -28.90
C ALA A 11 11.94 -11.90 -27.48
N ASN A 12 13.19 -12.31 -27.23
CA ASN A 12 13.81 -12.12 -25.92
C ASN A 12 14.00 -10.63 -25.59
N LEU A 13 14.44 -9.82 -26.56
CA LEU A 13 14.60 -8.37 -26.38
C LEU A 13 13.29 -7.63 -26.12
N THR A 14 12.16 -8.13 -26.66
CA THR A 14 10.84 -7.55 -26.38
C THR A 14 10.29 -8.02 -25.03
N LEU A 15 10.53 -9.29 -24.67
CA LEU A 15 10.20 -9.83 -23.37
C LEU A 15 11.03 -9.18 -22.25
N GLU A 16 12.29 -8.86 -22.49
CA GLU A 16 13.18 -8.21 -21.53
C GLU A 16 12.73 -6.77 -21.25
N ARG A 17 12.38 -5.99 -22.28
CA ARG A 17 11.76 -4.67 -22.11
C ARG A 17 10.37 -4.72 -21.44
N ALA A 18 9.62 -5.80 -21.63
CA ALA A 18 8.35 -6.01 -20.94
C ALA A 18 8.58 -6.43 -19.47
N ARG A 19 9.63 -7.21 -19.20
CA ARG A 19 10.05 -7.70 -17.89
C ARG A 19 10.71 -6.60 -17.04
N GLU A 20 11.38 -5.62 -17.65
CA GLU A 20 11.80 -4.40 -16.93
C GLU A 20 10.60 -3.55 -16.51
N ARG A 21 9.56 -3.46 -17.36
CA ARG A 21 8.32 -2.73 -17.04
C ARG A 21 7.39 -3.44 -16.06
N HIS A 22 7.40 -4.78 -16.00
CA HIS A 22 6.49 -5.57 -15.15
C HIS A 22 7.18 -6.36 -14.01
N GLY A 23 8.50 -6.53 -14.06
CA GLY A 23 9.27 -7.40 -13.15
C GLY A 23 9.45 -6.85 -11.74
N VAL A 24 9.26 -5.54 -11.54
CA VAL A 24 9.34 -4.91 -10.22
C VAL A 24 8.03 -5.09 -9.41
N VAL A 25 6.93 -5.45 -10.08
CA VAL A 25 5.57 -5.55 -9.50
C VAL A 25 5.24 -6.97 -9.00
N ALA A 26 5.85 -8.01 -9.57
CA ALA A 26 5.47 -9.40 -9.28
C ALA A 26 5.96 -10.01 -7.93
N PRO A 27 7.16 -9.70 -7.38
CA PRO A 27 7.60 -10.35 -6.13
C PRO A 27 7.08 -9.68 -4.84
N ARG A 28 6.59 -8.43 -4.90
CA ARG A 28 6.16 -7.67 -3.70
C ARG A 28 4.75 -8.03 -3.21
N ALA A 29 3.84 -8.42 -4.12
CA ALA A 29 2.48 -8.84 -3.75
C ALA A 29 2.44 -10.19 -3.00
N ARG A 30 3.44 -11.07 -3.19
CA ARG A 30 3.54 -12.37 -2.50
C ARG A 30 4.11 -12.24 -1.08
N ARG A 31 5.24 -11.56 -0.92
CA ARG A 31 5.89 -11.38 0.41
C ARG A 31 5.04 -10.57 1.41
N ARG A 32 4.18 -9.66 0.93
CA ARG A 32 3.28 -8.88 1.81
C ARG A 32 2.05 -9.67 2.26
N ARG A 33 1.58 -10.63 1.46
CA ARG A 33 0.59 -11.63 1.92
C ARG A 33 1.18 -12.52 3.01
N GLU A 34 2.45 -12.89 2.92
CA GLU A 34 3.12 -13.73 3.92
C GLU A 34 3.21 -13.04 5.29
N ALA A 35 3.49 -11.74 5.38
CA ALA A 35 3.54 -11.02 6.66
C ALA A 35 2.15 -10.88 7.33
N GLU A 36 1.09 -10.68 6.54
CA GLU A 36 -0.29 -10.68 7.06
C GLU A 36 -0.76 -12.09 7.41
N VAL A 37 -0.43 -13.10 6.61
CA VAL A 37 -0.70 -14.51 6.91
C VAL A 37 0.06 -14.96 8.15
N LEU A 38 1.29 -14.54 8.35
CA LEU A 38 2.08 -14.88 9.54
C LEU A 38 1.52 -14.23 10.81
N ARG A 39 0.99 -12.99 10.72
CA ARG A 39 0.24 -12.35 11.82
C ARG A 39 -1.12 -13.02 12.07
N ARG A 40 -1.79 -13.51 11.02
CA ARG A 40 -3.03 -14.30 11.12
C ARG A 40 -2.76 -15.63 11.83
N VAL A 41 -1.74 -16.38 11.39
CA VAL A 41 -1.31 -17.65 11.97
C VAL A 41 -0.81 -17.46 13.41
N GLY A 42 -0.06 -16.39 13.69
CA GLY A 42 0.46 -16.12 15.04
C GLY A 42 -0.64 -15.85 16.08
N ARG A 43 -1.73 -15.15 15.71
CA ARG A 43 -2.88 -14.93 16.62
C ARG A 43 -3.75 -16.17 16.78
N ILE A 44 -3.95 -16.94 15.71
CA ILE A 44 -4.67 -18.22 15.76
C ILE A 44 -3.90 -19.20 16.65
N ALA A 45 -2.59 -19.34 16.44
CA ALA A 45 -1.73 -20.19 17.27
C ALA A 45 -1.67 -19.74 18.75
N ALA A 46 -1.73 -18.43 19.02
CA ALA A 46 -1.79 -17.92 20.39
C ALA A 46 -3.15 -18.18 21.07
N ALA A 47 -4.25 -18.03 20.35
CA ALA A 47 -5.59 -18.33 20.85
C ALA A 47 -5.76 -19.84 21.11
N ASP A 48 -5.38 -20.69 20.15
CA ASP A 48 -5.40 -22.15 20.29
C ASP A 48 -4.46 -22.61 21.41
N GLY A 49 -3.26 -22.03 21.50
CA GLY A 49 -2.30 -22.28 22.58
C GLY A 49 -2.86 -21.92 23.96
N ALA A 50 -3.56 -20.79 24.09
CA ALA A 50 -4.20 -20.37 25.35
C ALA A 50 -5.36 -21.29 25.76
N ILE A 51 -6.17 -21.74 24.80
CA ILE A 51 -7.27 -22.70 25.04
C ILE A 51 -6.70 -24.05 25.47
N LEU A 52 -5.64 -24.53 24.82
CA LEU A 52 -4.97 -25.78 25.20
C LEU A 52 -4.33 -25.69 26.60
N LEU A 53 -3.67 -24.58 26.93
CA LEU A 53 -3.11 -24.34 28.27
C LEU A 53 -4.20 -24.31 29.35
N ALA A 54 -5.31 -23.61 29.09
CA ALA A 54 -6.45 -23.56 30.01
C ALA A 54 -7.08 -24.94 30.21
N ALA A 55 -7.23 -25.72 29.13
CA ALA A 55 -7.73 -27.09 29.19
C ALA A 55 -6.78 -28.04 29.95
N LEU A 56 -5.46 -27.90 29.75
CA LEU A 56 -4.45 -28.69 30.46
C LEU A 56 -4.45 -28.38 31.97
N MET A 57 -4.57 -27.09 32.33
CA MET A 57 -4.66 -26.64 33.72
C MET A 57 -5.95 -27.11 34.41
N PHE A 58 -7.10 -27.07 33.72
CA PHE A 58 -8.37 -27.55 34.26
C PHE A 58 -8.45 -29.08 34.35
N GLY A 59 -7.88 -29.79 33.36
CA GLY A 59 -7.82 -31.26 33.35
C GLY A 59 -6.91 -31.86 34.42
N TRP A 60 -5.96 -31.09 34.95
CA TRP A 60 -5.14 -31.50 36.09
C TRP A 60 -5.93 -31.57 37.40
N PHE A 61 -6.98 -30.77 37.55
CA PHE A 61 -7.76 -30.65 38.80
C PHE A 61 -9.09 -31.41 38.79
N VAL A 62 -9.67 -31.70 37.62
CA VAL A 62 -10.96 -32.39 37.49
C VAL A 62 -10.82 -33.53 36.48
N PRO A 63 -11.23 -34.78 36.78
CA PRO A 63 -11.27 -35.84 35.79
C PRO A 63 -12.33 -35.50 34.75
N LEU A 64 -11.89 -34.86 33.67
CA LEU A 64 -12.70 -34.54 32.50
C LEU A 64 -13.06 -35.87 31.82
N GLY A 65 -14.16 -36.49 32.22
CA GLY A 65 -14.76 -37.59 31.48
C GLY A 65 -15.16 -37.16 30.06
N LEU A 66 -15.86 -38.04 29.32
CA LEU A 66 -16.25 -37.78 27.92
C LEU A 66 -16.91 -36.39 27.72
N GLY A 67 -17.72 -35.94 28.68
CA GLY A 67 -18.39 -34.63 28.64
C GLY A 67 -17.46 -33.42 28.73
N GLY A 68 -16.35 -33.52 29.47
CA GLY A 68 -15.35 -32.45 29.57
C GLY A 68 -14.54 -32.31 28.28
N ALA A 69 -14.17 -33.44 27.68
CA ALA A 69 -13.49 -33.45 26.38
C ALA A 69 -14.37 -32.86 25.27
N MET A 70 -15.68 -33.14 25.28
CA MET A 70 -16.63 -32.55 24.33
C MET A 70 -16.78 -31.02 24.50
N LEU A 71 -16.75 -30.50 25.74
CA LEU A 71 -16.84 -29.06 25.98
C LEU A 71 -15.58 -28.33 25.47
N VAL A 72 -14.39 -28.88 25.71
CA VAL A 72 -13.13 -28.35 25.16
C VAL A 72 -13.14 -28.39 23.63
N MET A 73 -13.61 -29.48 23.03
CA MET A 73 -13.74 -29.61 21.58
C MET A 73 -14.74 -28.59 21.00
N ALA A 74 -15.88 -28.38 21.67
CA ALA A 74 -16.86 -27.37 21.28
C ALA A 74 -16.31 -25.94 21.38
N LEU A 75 -15.52 -25.63 22.42
CA LEU A 75 -14.83 -24.35 22.56
C LEU A 75 -13.78 -24.12 21.47
N LEU A 76 -13.02 -25.16 21.10
CA LEU A 76 -12.06 -25.08 19.99
C LEU A 76 -12.76 -24.83 18.66
N ILE A 77 -13.85 -25.54 18.37
CA ILE A 77 -14.65 -25.34 17.16
C ILE A 77 -15.27 -23.94 17.16
N ALA A 78 -15.82 -23.48 18.29
CA ALA A 78 -16.42 -22.15 18.41
C ALA A 78 -15.39 -21.02 18.26
N ALA A 79 -14.20 -21.15 18.86
CA ALA A 79 -13.11 -20.20 18.70
C ALA A 79 -12.61 -20.15 17.25
N THR A 80 -12.38 -21.33 16.64
CA THR A 80 -11.97 -21.43 15.23
C THR A 80 -13.01 -20.82 14.30
N ALA A 81 -14.30 -21.11 14.53
CA ALA A 81 -15.40 -20.55 13.75
C ALA A 81 -15.51 -19.03 13.94
N LEU A 82 -15.41 -18.53 15.17
CA LEU A 82 -15.48 -17.10 15.47
C LEU A 82 -14.34 -16.33 14.77
N PHE A 83 -13.12 -16.86 14.79
CA PHE A 83 -11.98 -16.26 14.09
C PHE A 83 -12.06 -16.41 12.56
N ALA A 84 -12.65 -17.48 12.04
CA ALA A 84 -12.89 -17.66 10.61
C ALA A 84 -13.98 -16.72 10.06
N LEU A 85 -14.99 -16.42 10.89
CA LEU A 85 -16.13 -15.55 10.54
C LEU A 85 -15.83 -14.06 10.74
N MET A 86 -14.79 -13.69 11.48
CA MET A 86 -14.46 -12.29 11.74
C MET A 86 -13.66 -11.69 10.57
N PRO A 87 -14.23 -10.74 9.79
CA PRO A 87 -13.50 -10.11 8.69
C PRO A 87 -12.40 -9.20 9.25
N VAL A 88 -11.15 -9.65 9.18
CA VAL A 88 -9.95 -8.85 9.52
C VAL A 88 -9.54 -7.97 8.33
N THR A 89 -10.50 -7.41 7.63
CA THR A 89 -10.29 -6.22 6.81
C THR A 89 -10.77 -5.06 7.66
N ARG A 90 -9.86 -4.45 8.41
CA ARG A 90 -10.06 -3.03 8.77
C ARG A 90 -10.04 -2.32 7.42
N GLU A 91 -11.21 -2.07 6.88
CA GLU A 91 -11.38 -1.07 5.83
C GLU A 91 -10.70 0.19 6.37
N VAL A 92 -9.57 0.55 5.78
CA VAL A 92 -8.90 1.80 6.12
C VAL A 92 -9.85 2.88 5.61
N ALA A 93 -10.70 3.35 6.51
CA ALA A 93 -11.61 4.46 6.26
C ALA A 93 -10.74 5.65 5.83
N VAL A 94 -11.09 6.35 4.75
CA VAL A 94 -10.30 7.50 4.27
C VAL A 94 -10.26 8.61 5.33
N GLU A 95 -11.25 8.63 6.22
CA GLU A 95 -11.28 9.47 7.40
C GLU A 95 -10.08 9.21 8.33
N GLN A 96 -9.57 7.98 8.37
CA GLN A 96 -8.34 7.60 9.06
C GLN A 96 -7.08 7.91 8.22
N LEU A 97 -7.17 7.96 6.89
CA LEU A 97 -6.07 8.41 6.01
C LEU A 97 -5.81 9.91 6.19
N ALA A 98 -6.86 10.73 6.28
CA ALA A 98 -6.74 12.17 6.51
C ALA A 98 -6.14 12.48 7.90
N GLN A 99 -6.46 11.67 8.91
CA GLN A 99 -5.96 11.80 10.28
C GLN A 99 -4.62 11.08 10.51
N ALA A 100 -4.08 10.40 9.50
CA ALA A 100 -2.84 9.66 9.63
C ALA A 100 -1.63 10.56 9.92
N PRO A 101 -0.64 10.07 10.69
CA PRO A 101 0.63 10.75 10.82
C PRO A 101 1.30 10.84 9.45
N ILE A 102 1.81 12.03 9.11
CA ILE A 102 2.20 12.41 7.75
C ILE A 102 3.24 11.46 7.14
N LYS A 103 4.19 10.98 7.96
CA LYS A 103 5.22 9.99 7.59
C LYS A 103 4.66 8.65 7.10
N SER A 104 3.46 8.28 7.54
CA SER A 104 2.83 7.00 7.17
C SER A 104 1.70 7.16 6.16
N LEU A 105 1.31 8.40 5.87
CA LEU A 105 0.14 8.73 5.06
C LEU A 105 0.28 8.23 3.61
N PRO A 106 1.42 8.40 2.92
CA PRO A 106 1.54 7.90 1.55
C PRO A 106 1.54 6.36 1.48
N ALA A 107 2.20 5.68 2.42
CA ALA A 107 2.17 4.21 2.53
C ALA A 107 0.79 3.64 2.93
N GLN A 108 -0.02 4.39 3.66
CA GLN A 108 -1.42 4.02 3.93
C GLN A 108 -2.29 4.22 2.69
N THR A 109 -2.08 5.30 1.96
CA THR A 109 -2.82 5.62 0.73
C THR A 109 -2.49 4.64 -0.40
N GLU A 110 -1.23 4.21 -0.54
CA GLU A 110 -0.84 3.13 -1.46
C GLU A 110 -1.66 1.86 -1.20
N ARG A 111 -1.74 1.42 0.07
CA ARG A 111 -2.51 0.22 0.45
C ARG A 111 -4.00 0.37 0.19
N TRP A 112 -4.53 1.54 0.49
CA TRP A 112 -5.93 1.86 0.20
C TRP A 112 -6.21 1.80 -1.30
N LEU A 113 -5.37 2.46 -2.12
CA LEU A 113 -5.50 2.50 -3.58
C LEU A 113 -5.40 1.09 -4.19
N ALA A 114 -4.52 0.23 -3.64
CA ALA A 114 -4.40 -1.17 -4.05
C ALA A 114 -5.69 -1.97 -3.81
N THR A 115 -6.45 -1.63 -2.76
CA THR A 115 -7.76 -2.24 -2.46
C THR A 115 -8.85 -1.74 -3.41
N GLN A 116 -8.70 -0.51 -3.95
CA GLN A 116 -9.65 0.07 -4.90
C GLN A 116 -9.47 -0.39 -6.36
N ARG A 117 -8.34 -1.02 -6.70
CA ARG A 117 -8.04 -1.55 -8.05
C ARG A 117 -9.21 -2.23 -8.79
N PRO A 118 -9.98 -3.16 -8.20
CA PRO A 118 -11.06 -3.86 -8.93
C PRO A 118 -12.23 -2.93 -9.33
N ALA A 119 -12.39 -1.79 -8.68
CA ALA A 119 -13.44 -0.83 -8.99
C ALA A 119 -13.07 0.13 -10.12
N LEU A 120 -11.79 0.18 -10.54
CA LEU A 120 -11.25 1.14 -11.49
C LEU A 120 -11.29 0.61 -12.93
N PRO A 121 -11.45 1.49 -13.95
CA PRO A 121 -11.34 1.09 -15.34
C PRO A 121 -9.90 0.74 -15.70
N ALA A 122 -9.69 -0.14 -16.68
CA ALA A 122 -8.37 -0.62 -17.10
C ALA A 122 -7.28 0.47 -17.26
N PRO A 123 -7.51 1.62 -17.94
CA PRO A 123 -6.50 2.69 -18.04
C PRO A 123 -6.22 3.41 -16.72
N ALA A 124 -7.15 3.42 -15.77
CA ALA A 124 -6.93 4.03 -14.45
C ALA A 124 -6.12 3.11 -13.53
N ILE A 125 -6.18 1.78 -13.73
CA ILE A 125 -5.40 0.82 -12.95
C ILE A 125 -3.90 1.06 -13.16
N THR A 126 -3.45 1.25 -14.41
CA THR A 126 -2.04 1.50 -14.71
C THR A 126 -1.54 2.81 -14.10
N LEU A 127 -2.37 3.86 -14.11
CA LEU A 127 -2.07 5.13 -13.46
C LEU A 127 -2.03 4.99 -11.93
N ALA A 128 -2.99 4.29 -11.34
CA ALA A 128 -3.01 4.02 -9.91
C ALA A 128 -1.75 3.25 -9.46
N ASP A 129 -1.25 2.34 -10.28
CA ASP A 129 -0.02 1.61 -10.03
C ASP A 129 1.23 2.49 -10.09
N ALA A 130 1.31 3.36 -11.11
CA ALA A 130 2.39 4.34 -11.23
C ALA A 130 2.39 5.30 -10.03
N ILE A 131 1.22 5.77 -9.62
CA ILE A 131 1.04 6.59 -8.42
C ILE A 131 1.49 5.82 -7.17
N GLY A 132 1.11 4.56 -7.02
CA GLY A 132 1.53 3.71 -5.89
C GLY A 132 3.05 3.64 -5.72
N ILE A 133 3.79 3.49 -6.83
CA ILE A 133 5.27 3.49 -6.82
C ILE A 133 5.81 4.84 -6.34
N LYS A 134 5.23 5.95 -6.84
CA LYS A 134 5.64 7.30 -6.42
C LYS A 134 5.33 7.57 -4.95
N LEU A 135 4.19 7.09 -4.45
CA LEU A 135 3.83 7.20 -3.03
C LEU A 135 4.81 6.43 -2.12
N ASP A 136 5.34 5.29 -2.57
CA ASP A 136 6.39 4.57 -1.83
C ASP A 136 7.69 5.39 -1.78
N THR A 137 8.11 5.98 -2.90
CA THR A 137 9.28 6.89 -2.92
C THR A 137 9.08 8.12 -2.04
N LEU A 138 7.88 8.70 -2.06
CA LEU A 138 7.52 9.86 -1.27
C LEU A 138 7.47 9.50 0.23
N SER A 139 7.02 8.30 0.58
CA SER A 139 7.06 7.79 1.97
C SER A 139 8.49 7.72 2.50
N ALA A 140 9.44 7.23 1.69
CA ALA A 140 10.84 7.13 2.08
C ALA A 140 11.48 8.52 2.29
N GLN A 141 11.16 9.49 1.43
CA GLN A 141 11.64 10.88 1.57
C GLN A 141 11.01 11.60 2.76
N LEU A 142 9.71 11.45 2.99
CA LEU A 142 9.05 12.04 4.15
C LEU A 142 9.55 11.47 5.49
N ALA A 143 10.01 10.21 5.50
CA ALA A 143 10.54 9.60 6.71
C ALA A 143 11.81 10.30 7.23
N THR A 144 12.57 10.94 6.35
CA THR A 144 13.80 11.66 6.69
C THR A 144 13.58 13.14 7.00
N LEU A 145 12.40 13.68 6.68
CA LEU A 145 12.07 15.09 6.84
C LEU A 145 11.36 15.39 8.18
N PRO A 146 11.53 16.61 8.73
CA PRO A 146 10.79 17.06 9.90
C PRO A 146 9.30 17.27 9.58
N ASP A 147 8.42 17.02 10.57
CA ASP A 147 6.95 16.98 10.36
C ASP A 147 6.30 18.37 10.14
N ASP A 148 7.04 19.48 10.33
CA ASP A 148 6.52 20.86 10.39
C ASP A 148 6.83 21.70 9.13
N GLU A 149 7.09 21.03 8.00
CA GLU A 149 7.44 21.71 6.76
C GLU A 149 6.19 21.95 5.90
N SER A 150 6.12 23.09 5.19
CA SER A 150 4.98 23.42 4.31
C SER A 150 4.72 22.35 3.24
N ALA A 151 5.79 21.68 2.78
CA ALA A 151 5.73 20.58 1.83
C ALA A 151 4.96 19.36 2.39
N ALA A 152 5.04 19.10 3.70
CA ALA A 152 4.32 18.00 4.34
C ALA A 152 2.80 18.26 4.37
N ALA A 153 2.37 19.52 4.51
CA ALA A 153 0.97 19.90 4.46
C ALA A 153 0.36 19.72 3.05
N GLU A 154 1.11 20.08 2.01
CA GLU A 154 0.69 19.89 0.62
C GLU A 154 0.54 18.42 0.25
N VAL A 155 1.51 17.58 0.66
CA VAL A 155 1.43 16.13 0.51
C VAL A 155 0.20 15.56 1.21
N ARG A 156 -0.09 16.00 2.45
CA ARG A 156 -1.29 15.55 3.18
C ARG A 156 -2.55 15.84 2.39
N LYS A 157 -2.69 17.06 1.87
CA LYS A 157 -3.86 17.47 1.10
C LYS A 157 -4.00 16.66 -0.19
N LEU A 158 -2.93 16.49 -0.95
CA LEU A 158 -2.96 15.76 -2.22
C LEU A 158 -3.24 14.26 -2.02
N VAL A 159 -2.48 13.63 -1.14
CA VAL A 159 -2.47 12.16 -0.97
C VAL A 159 -3.56 11.70 -0.01
N GLY A 160 -3.86 12.47 1.03
CA GLY A 160 -4.82 12.10 2.08
C GLY A 160 -6.25 12.51 1.78
N GLU A 161 -6.45 13.55 0.98
CA GLU A 161 -7.79 14.11 0.71
C GLU A 161 -8.14 14.04 -0.78
N GLN A 162 -7.34 14.66 -1.65
CA GLN A 162 -7.70 14.83 -3.05
C GLN A 162 -7.72 13.50 -3.83
N LEU A 163 -6.68 12.68 -3.69
CA LEU A 163 -6.61 11.37 -4.36
C LEU A 163 -7.75 10.45 -3.90
N PRO A 164 -8.00 10.25 -2.59
CA PRO A 164 -9.11 9.44 -2.15
C PRO A 164 -10.48 9.98 -2.55
N GLU A 165 -10.69 11.30 -2.50
CA GLU A 165 -11.97 11.90 -2.87
C GLU A 165 -12.25 11.75 -4.37
N LEU A 166 -11.24 11.87 -5.24
CA LEU A 166 -11.40 11.64 -6.69
C LEU A 166 -11.90 10.22 -6.98
N VAL A 167 -11.25 9.21 -6.38
CA VAL A 167 -11.63 7.80 -6.56
C VAL A 167 -13.00 7.52 -5.96
N ARG A 168 -13.31 8.07 -4.78
CA ARG A 168 -14.65 7.95 -4.15
C ARG A 168 -15.74 8.61 -5.00
N GLY A 169 -15.47 9.79 -5.55
CA GLY A 169 -16.38 10.52 -6.43
C GLY A 169 -16.76 9.68 -7.65
N TYR A 170 -15.78 8.99 -8.25
CA TYR A 170 -16.02 8.03 -9.31
C TYR A 170 -16.83 6.81 -8.84
N GLN A 171 -16.52 6.25 -7.67
CA GLN A 171 -17.23 5.08 -7.13
C GLN A 171 -18.71 5.35 -6.83
N ARG A 172 -19.07 6.58 -6.44
CA ARG A 172 -20.47 7.00 -6.23
C ARG A 172 -21.29 6.95 -7.53
N VAL A 173 -20.65 6.97 -8.69
CA VAL A 173 -21.34 6.83 -9.99
C VAL A 173 -21.71 5.35 -10.20
N PRO A 174 -22.99 5.02 -10.45
CA PRO A 174 -23.41 3.66 -10.78
C PRO A 174 -22.70 3.12 -12.02
N GLU A 175 -22.28 1.85 -12.00
CA GLU A 175 -21.51 1.22 -13.09
C GLU A 175 -22.10 1.44 -14.50
N PRO A 176 -23.42 1.31 -14.72
CA PRO A 176 -24.01 1.49 -16.06
C PRO A 176 -23.82 2.91 -16.62
N LEU A 177 -23.66 3.91 -15.74
CA LEU A 177 -23.54 5.32 -16.11
C LEU A 177 -22.09 5.77 -16.29
N ARG A 178 -21.09 4.96 -15.90
CA ARG A 178 -19.67 5.35 -15.93
C ARG A 178 -19.11 5.50 -17.35
N ARG A 179 -19.72 4.79 -18.30
CA ARG A 179 -19.38 4.82 -19.74
C ARG A 179 -20.31 5.74 -20.54
N VAL A 180 -21.32 6.32 -19.91
CA VAL A 180 -22.27 7.21 -20.58
C VAL A 180 -21.68 8.60 -20.62
N GLU A 181 -21.62 9.17 -21.81
CA GLU A 181 -21.13 10.52 -22.00
C GLU A 181 -22.11 11.54 -21.41
N ARG A 182 -21.59 12.43 -20.57
CA ARG A 182 -22.32 13.59 -20.03
C ARG A 182 -21.45 14.82 -20.17
N ASN A 183 -21.98 15.86 -20.81
CA ASN A 183 -21.27 17.11 -21.05
C ASN A 183 -19.93 16.93 -21.79
N GLY A 184 -19.89 16.04 -22.79
CA GLY A 184 -18.72 15.84 -23.64
C GLY A 184 -17.64 14.91 -23.08
N ARG A 185 -17.83 14.32 -21.89
CA ARG A 185 -16.87 13.39 -21.26
C ARG A 185 -17.59 12.27 -20.51
N THR A 186 -16.97 11.10 -20.45
CA THR A 186 -17.44 10.01 -19.59
C THR A 186 -16.81 10.11 -18.18
N PRO A 187 -17.50 9.64 -17.12
CA PRO A 187 -16.89 9.49 -15.80
C PRO A 187 -15.58 8.70 -15.79
N ASP A 188 -15.47 7.66 -16.64
CA ASP A 188 -14.21 6.90 -16.82
C ASP A 188 -13.06 7.80 -17.30
N GLN A 189 -13.32 8.65 -18.30
CA GLN A 189 -12.33 9.59 -18.82
C GLN A 189 -11.95 10.64 -17.78
N GLN A 190 -12.94 11.17 -17.06
CA GLN A 190 -12.70 12.18 -16.01
C GLN A 190 -11.82 11.63 -14.88
N LEU A 191 -12.05 10.38 -14.46
CA LEU A 191 -11.19 9.71 -13.48
C LEU A 191 -9.75 9.57 -14.01
N VAL A 192 -9.59 9.08 -15.25
CA VAL A 192 -8.27 8.90 -15.86
C VAL A 192 -7.50 10.22 -15.93
N ASP A 193 -8.16 11.29 -16.38
CA ASP A 193 -7.51 12.60 -16.50
C ASP A 193 -7.18 13.20 -15.12
N GLY A 194 -8.08 13.05 -14.14
CA GLY A 194 -7.81 13.45 -12.76
C GLY A 194 -6.62 12.70 -12.15
N LEU A 195 -6.53 11.38 -12.38
CA LEU A 195 -5.40 10.58 -11.90
C LEU A 195 -4.08 10.97 -12.57
N LYS A 196 -4.08 11.34 -13.87
CA LYS A 196 -2.88 11.87 -14.54
C LYS A 196 -2.39 13.18 -13.91
N ILE A 197 -3.32 14.07 -13.55
CA ILE A 197 -2.97 15.34 -12.88
C ILE A 197 -2.32 15.05 -11.53
N ILE A 198 -2.94 14.18 -10.72
CA ILE A 198 -2.39 13.77 -9.41
C ILE A 198 -1.03 13.10 -9.56
N ASP A 199 -0.85 12.22 -10.55
CA ASP A 199 0.41 11.56 -10.85
C ASP A 199 1.55 12.55 -11.19
N GLY A 200 1.22 13.61 -11.93
CA GLY A 200 2.14 14.70 -12.26
C GLY A 200 2.51 15.54 -11.04
N GLU A 201 1.52 15.88 -10.21
CA GLU A 201 1.70 16.69 -9.00
C GLU A 201 2.55 15.96 -7.96
N ILE A 202 2.29 14.67 -7.72
CA ILE A 202 3.13 13.84 -6.85
C ILE A 202 4.58 13.83 -7.36
N ALA A 203 4.78 13.71 -8.67
CA ALA A 203 6.12 13.72 -9.26
C ALA A 203 6.82 15.10 -9.18
N ALA A 204 6.06 16.20 -9.14
CA ALA A 204 6.61 17.52 -8.88
C ALA A 204 7.06 17.65 -7.41
N MET A 205 6.20 17.25 -6.46
CA MET A 205 6.53 17.28 -5.04
C MET A 205 7.74 16.41 -4.70
N THR A 206 7.82 15.17 -5.23
CA THR A 206 8.99 14.30 -5.03
C THR A 206 10.29 14.95 -5.52
N ARG A 207 10.25 15.71 -6.62
CA ARG A 207 11.44 16.45 -7.11
C ARG A 207 11.79 17.62 -6.22
N GLN A 208 10.79 18.37 -5.74
CA GLN A 208 11.00 19.50 -4.83
C GLN A 208 11.59 19.05 -3.50
N LEU A 209 11.09 17.96 -2.92
CA LEU A 209 11.65 17.37 -1.70
C LEU A 209 13.11 16.94 -1.90
N ALA A 210 13.41 16.27 -3.02
CA ALA A 210 14.77 15.90 -3.35
C ALA A 210 15.72 17.10 -3.55
N GLN A 211 15.22 18.23 -4.09
CA GLN A 211 16.02 19.45 -4.21
C GLN A 211 16.37 20.04 -2.84
N GLY A 212 15.41 20.09 -1.91
CA GLY A 212 15.65 20.57 -0.53
C GLY A 212 16.73 19.74 0.18
N ASP A 213 16.70 18.42 0.01
CA ASP A 213 17.74 17.53 0.56
C ASP A 213 19.13 17.85 -0.03
N LEU A 214 19.22 18.05 -1.35
CA LEU A 214 20.48 18.38 -2.04
C LEU A 214 21.04 19.75 -1.61
N ASP A 215 20.20 20.76 -1.44
CA ASP A 215 20.61 22.09 -0.98
C ASP A 215 21.15 22.05 0.45
N SER A 216 20.54 21.22 1.30
CA SER A 216 21.02 20.99 2.67
C SER A 216 22.40 20.34 2.70
N LEU A 217 22.66 19.41 1.77
CA LEU A 217 23.96 18.74 1.63
C LEU A 217 25.04 19.72 1.16
N ALA A 218 24.76 20.52 0.13
CA ALA A 218 25.68 21.53 -0.38
C ALA A 218 26.05 22.56 0.69
N THR A 219 25.08 22.95 1.52
CA THR A 219 25.32 23.88 2.64
C THR A 219 26.26 23.28 3.68
N ARG A 220 26.06 22.01 4.05
CA ARG A 220 26.94 21.30 5.00
C ARG A 220 28.35 21.12 4.45
N GLU A 221 28.50 20.78 3.17
CA GLU A 221 29.80 20.69 2.52
C GLU A 221 30.55 22.02 2.58
N ARG A 222 29.87 23.12 2.22
CA ARG A 222 30.49 24.45 2.25
C ARG A 222 30.89 24.88 3.66
N PHE A 223 30.08 24.57 4.66
CA PHE A 223 30.43 24.79 6.06
C PHE A 223 31.70 24.01 6.46
N LEU A 224 31.82 22.74 6.06
CA LEU A 224 33.00 21.93 6.34
C LEU A 224 34.25 22.48 5.64
N GLN A 225 34.15 22.92 4.39
CA GLN A 225 35.26 23.57 3.69
C GLN A 225 35.73 24.83 4.43
N ILE A 226 34.82 25.72 4.83
CA ILE A 226 35.18 26.94 5.57
C ILE A 226 35.83 26.60 6.92
N LYS A 227 35.27 25.65 7.66
CA LYS A 227 35.72 25.32 9.02
C LYS A 227 37.06 24.58 9.06
N TYR A 228 37.39 23.79 8.04
CA TYR A 228 38.57 22.92 8.07
C TYR A 228 39.62 23.23 7.00
N GLN A 229 39.30 23.98 5.95
CA GLN A 229 40.26 24.41 4.92
C GLN A 229 40.62 25.90 5.01
N GLY A 230 40.02 26.66 5.94
CA GLY A 230 40.34 28.08 6.18
C GLY A 230 41.38 28.35 7.27
N GLU A 231 42.05 27.32 7.80
CA GLU A 231 43.07 27.43 8.87
C GLU A 231 44.53 27.26 8.38
N GLU A 232 44.78 27.32 7.06
CA GLU A 232 46.13 27.51 6.48
C GLU A 232 46.29 28.94 5.92
#